data_AF-A0A1H5TZE4-F1
#
_entry.id   AF-A0A1H5TZE4-F1
#
_cell.length_a   1.000
_cell.length_b   1.000
_cell.length_c   1.000
_cell.angle_alpha   90.00
_cell.angle_beta   90.00
_cell.angle_gamma   90.00
#
_symmetry.space_group_name_H-M   'P 1'
#
loop_
_entity.id
_entity.type
_entity.pdbx_description
1 polymer ?
#
loop_
_entity_poly.entity_id
_entity_poly.type
_entity_poly.pdbx_seq_one_letter_code
_entity_poly.pdbx_strand_id
1 'polypeptide(L)' 'MEKLVKELIGDRLLELSRYVVMDILNKTMIIDKTALTGAGYTLVTH' A
#
# COMPACT_ATOMS: atom_id res chain seq x y z
N MET A 1 -7.75 -21.76 -8.09
CA MET A 1 -8.03 -20.30 -8.18
C MET A 1 -7.65 -19.56 -6.90
N GLU A 2 -8.03 -20.04 -5.71
CA GLU A 2 -7.74 -19.32 -4.45
C GLU A 2 -6.27 -19.01 -4.19
N LYS A 3 -5.35 -19.93 -4.50
CA LYS A 3 -3.91 -19.73 -4.33
C LYS A 3 -3.39 -18.56 -5.18
N LEU A 4 -3.78 -18.53 -6.46
CA LEU A 4 -3.39 -17.48 -7.40
C LEU A 4 -3.91 -16.10 -6.96
N VAL A 5 -5.15 -16.04 -6.46
CA VAL A 5 -5.72 -14.79 -5.93
C VAL A 5 -4.93 -14.30 -4.71
N LYS A 6 -4.55 -15.19 -3.80
CA LYS A 6 -3.74 -14.83 -2.63
C LYS A 6 -2.35 -14.34 -3.01
N GLU A 7 -1.71 -14.96 -4.00
CA GLU A 7 -0.41 -14.55 -4.51
C GLU A 7 -0.48 -13.15 -5.13
N LEU A 8 -1.45 -12.90 -6.02
CA LEU A 8 -1.64 -11.59 -6.64
C LEU A 8 -1.94 -10.48 -5.63
N ILE A 9 -2.76 -10.76 -4.61
CA ILE A 9 -3.04 -9.81 -3.53
C ILE A 9 -1.77 -9.57 -2.70
N GLY A 10 -1.02 -10.61 -2.38
CA GLY A 10 0.23 -10.53 -1.64
C GLY A 10 1.26 -9.65 -2.34
N ASP A 11 1.47 -9.88 -3.64
CA ASP A 11 2.37 -9.09 -4.47
C ASP A 11 1.96 -7.61 -4.50
N ARG A 12 0.66 -7.35 -4.60
CA ARG A 12 0.13 -5.98 -4.61
C ARG A 12 0.29 -5.28 -3.26
N LEU A 13 0.08 -5.99 -2.15
CA LEU A 13 0.30 -5.45 -0.80
C LEU A 13 1.78 -5.16 -0.55
N LEU A 14 2.68 -6.03 -1.04
CA LEU A 14 4.13 -5.83 -0.95
C LEU A 14 4.59 -4.63 -1.78
N GLU A 15 3.94 -4.39 -2.92
CA GLU A 15 4.18 -3.18 -3.70
C GLU A 15 3.71 -1.92 -2.95
N LEU A 16 2.52 -1.96 -2.37
CA LEU A 16 1.96 -0.82 -1.62
C LEU A 16 2.75 -0.50 -0.35
N SER A 17 3.36 -1.49 0.30
CA SER A 17 4.17 -1.28 1.50
C SER A 17 5.39 -0.38 1.23
N ARG A 18 5.81 -0.20 -0.03
CA ARG A 18 6.89 0.74 -0.39
C ARG A 18 6.51 2.21 -0.19
N TYR A 19 5.21 2.50 -0.17
CA TYR A 19 4.69 3.86 -0.06
C TYR A 19 4.11 4.18 1.31
N VAL A 20 4.09 3.19 2.22
CA VAL A 20 3.44 3.29 3.52
C VAL A 20 4.44 3.00 4.62
N VAL A 21 4.65 3.98 5.49
CA VAL A 21 5.41 3.81 6.72
C VAL A 21 4.44 3.77 7.88
N MET A 22 4.52 2.70 8.67
CA MET A 22 3.69 2.54 9.86
C MET A 22 4.51 2.82 11.11
N ASP A 23 4.14 3.85 11.85
CA ASP A 23 4.55 4.04 13.23
C ASP A 23 3.55 3.30 14.13
N ILE A 24 3.94 2.09 14.53
CA ILE A 24 3.11 1.20 15.35
C ILE A 24 2.89 1.77 16.75
N LEU A 25 3.88 2.50 17.28
CA LEU A 25 3.81 3.05 18.64
C LEU A 25 2.75 4.14 18.71
N ASN A 26 2.76 5.04 17.73
CA ASN A 26 1.80 6.14 17.65
C ASN A 26 0.54 5.80 16.85
N LYS A 27 0.39 4.54 16.43
CA LYS A 27 -0.69 4.07 15.53
C LYS A 27 -0.88 4.99 14.32
N THR A 28 0.22 5.53 13.81
CA THR A 28 0.21 6.52 12.74
C THR A 28 0.68 5.86 11.46
N MET A 29 -0.07 6.07 10.38
CA MET A 29 0.29 5.61 9.05
C MET A 29 0.67 6.82 8.21
N ILE A 30 1.92 6.85 7.75
CA ILE A 30 2.44 7.88 6.86
C ILE A 30 2.43 7.31 5.46
N ILE A 31 1.75 8.01 4.55
CA ILE A 31 1.59 7.61 3.16
C ILE A 31 2.30 8.62 2.27
N ASP A 32 3.28 8.17 1.48
CA ASP A 32 3.93 9.01 0.49
C ASP A 32 3.03 9.20 -0.73
N LYS A 33 2.26 10.29 -0.72
CA LYS A 33 1.35 10.67 -1.80
C LYS A 33 2.08 10.93 -3.13
N THR A 34 3.28 11.51 -3.10
CA THR A 34 4.04 11.86 -4.31
C THR A 34 4.48 10.59 -5.02
N ALA A 35 5.05 9.63 -4.27
CA ALA A 35 5.48 8.36 -4.81
C ALA A 35 4.29 7.50 -5.30
N LEU A 36 3.18 7.49 -4.57
CA LEU A 36 1.95 6.79 -4.99
C LEU A 36 1.37 7.33 -6.29
N THR A 37 1.24 8.66 -6.39
CA THR A 37 0.71 9.30 -7.61
C THR A 37 1.65 9.11 -8.79
N GLY A 38 2.97 9.18 -8.58
CA GLY A 38 3.97 8.85 -9.59
C GLY A 38 3.91 7.41 -10.08
N ALA A 39 3.50 6.48 -9.22
CA ALA A 39 3.26 5.07 -9.56
C ALA A 39 1.84 4.80 -10.14
N GLY A 40 1.04 5.85 -10.38
CA GLY A 40 -0.28 5.75 -11.00
C GLY A 40 -1.43 5.44 -10.04
N TYR A 41 -1.19 5.46 -8.72
CA TYR A 41 -2.24 5.27 -7.72
C TYR A 41 -2.97 6.58 -7.41
N THR A 42 -4.27 6.48 -7.14
CA THR A 42 -5.08 7.60 -6.65
C THR A 42 -5.38 7.39 -5.18
N LEU A 43 -5.02 8.36 -4.35
CA LEU A 43 -5.37 8.37 -2.93
C LEU A 43 -6.84 8.81 -2.80
N VAL A 44 -7.68 7.94 -2.22
CA VAL A 44 -9.08 8.21 -1.92
C VAL A 44 -9.27 8.26 -0.40
N THR A 45 -9.72 9.39 0.12
CA THR A 45 -10.05 9.60 1.54
C THR A 45 -11.55 9.90 1.66
N HIS A 46 -12.25 9.23 2.58
CA HIS A 46 -13.66 9.48 2.90
C HIS A 46 -13.79 10.29 4.20
#